data_AF-A0A2S6QAV3-F1
#
_entry.id   AF-A0A2S6QAV3-F1
#
_cell.length_a   1.000
_cell.length_b   1.000
_cell.length_c   1.000
_cell.angle_alpha   90.00
_cell.angle_beta   90.00
_cell.angle_gamma   90.00
#
_symmetry.space_group_name_H-M   'P 1'
#
loop_
_entity.id
_entity.type
_entity.pdbx_description
1 polymer ?
#
loop_
_entity_poly.entity_id
_entity_poly.type
_entity_poly.pdbx_seq_one_letter_code
_entity_poly.pdbx_strand_id
1 'polypeptide(L)'
;MTISKPKVLSDRKFGLIFAVSMAMLYGALWLLLDLDATGLLIAAGIFAFIALLVPGILLPINRLWMSFAGRLAGVNNHIILGTIFVFVITPLGMFMRLLGRDPIARKIDRNAGSYLVPVERQTDADTMRDIF
;
A
#
# COMPACT_ATOMS: atom_id res chain seq x y z
N MET A 1 -12.18 -24.90 -4.53
CA MET A 1 -11.79 -23.48 -4.54
C MET A 1 -10.27 -23.42 -4.54
N THR A 2 -9.63 -23.35 -5.71
CA THR A 2 -8.16 -23.32 -5.82
C THR A 2 -7.68 -21.89 -5.59
N ILE A 3 -7.07 -21.63 -4.42
CA ILE A 3 -6.38 -20.36 -4.14
C ILE A 3 -5.27 -20.21 -5.19
N SER A 4 -5.46 -19.30 -6.15
CA SER A 4 -4.43 -18.97 -7.14
C SER A 4 -3.20 -18.44 -6.41
N LYS A 5 -2.05 -19.10 -6.56
CA LYS A 5 -0.79 -18.56 -6.03
C LYS A 5 -0.61 -17.14 -6.57
N PRO A 6 -0.31 -16.15 -5.71
CA PRO A 6 -0.08 -14.79 -6.17
C PRO A 6 1.05 -14.80 -7.20
N LYS A 7 0.84 -14.09 -8.31
CA LYS A 7 1.78 -14.01 -9.42
C LYS A 7 3.04 -13.27 -8.95
N VAL A 8 4.05 -14.03 -8.53
CA VAL A 8 5.36 -13.47 -8.16
C VAL A 8 6.00 -12.84 -9.40
N LEU A 9 6.70 -11.73 -9.21
CA LEU A 9 7.40 -11.03 -10.29
C LEU A 9 8.39 -11.99 -10.97
N SER A 10 8.32 -12.08 -12.29
CA SER A 10 9.24 -12.91 -13.09
C SER A 10 10.68 -12.40 -12.93
N ASP A 11 11.65 -13.29 -12.78
CA ASP A 11 13.06 -12.94 -12.53
C ASP A 11 13.65 -12.03 -13.63
N ARG A 12 13.19 -12.22 -14.88
CA ARG A 12 13.56 -11.34 -16.02
C ARG A 12 13.09 -9.90 -15.79
N LYS A 13 11.85 -9.73 -15.32
CA LYS A 13 11.28 -8.42 -15.03
C LYS A 13 11.97 -7.77 -13.84
N PHE A 14 12.27 -8.55 -12.80
CA PHE A 14 13.05 -8.08 -11.66
C PHE A 14 14.40 -7.51 -12.12
N GLY A 15 15.18 -8.28 -12.88
CA GLY A 15 16.48 -7.82 -13.40
C GLY A 15 16.40 -6.61 -14.33
N LEU A 16 15.39 -6.55 -15.20
CA LEU A 16 15.16 -5.39 -16.08
C LEU A 16 14.78 -4.12 -15.29
N ILE A 17 13.92 -4.24 -14.28
CA ILE A 17 13.55 -3.11 -13.42
C ILE A 17 14.80 -2.57 -12.72
N PHE A 18 15.65 -3.44 -12.16
CA PHE A 18 16.90 -3.03 -11.53
C PHE A 18 17.85 -2.35 -12.53
N ALA A 19 18.03 -2.92 -13.72
CA ALA A 19 18.89 -2.33 -14.76
C ALA A 19 18.40 -0.92 -15.17
N VAL A 20 17.10 -0.75 -15.42
CA VAL A 20 16.51 0.55 -15.76
C VAL A 20 16.66 1.55 -14.60
N SER A 21 16.45 1.09 -13.36
CA SER A 21 16.59 1.92 -12.16
C SER A 21 18.02 2.45 -12.01
N MET A 22 19.02 1.58 -12.20
CA MET A 22 20.43 1.97 -12.14
C MET A 22 20.83 2.91 -13.29
N ALA A 23 20.37 2.65 -14.51
CA ALA A 23 20.60 3.54 -15.65
C ALA A 23 19.96 4.92 -15.45
N MET A 24 18.73 4.97 -14.90
CA MET A 24 18.05 6.22 -14.57
C MET A 24 18.78 6.98 -13.46
N LEU A 25 19.26 6.28 -12.44
CA LEU A 25 20.04 6.89 -11.35
C LEU A 25 21.38 7.44 -11.85
N TYR A 26 22.06 6.72 -12.75
CA TYR A 26 23.25 7.23 -13.43
C TYR A 26 22.94 8.52 -14.20
N GLY A 27 21.88 8.53 -15.02
CA GLY A 27 21.47 9.71 -15.77
C GLY A 27 21.14 10.90 -14.86
N ALA A 28 20.48 10.65 -13.73
CA ALA A 28 20.19 11.69 -12.74
C ALA A 28 21.46 12.24 -12.07
N LEU A 29 22.40 11.37 -11.67
CA LEU A 29 23.67 11.79 -11.06
C LEU A 29 24.54 12.58 -12.02
N TRP A 30 24.60 12.14 -13.28
CA TRP A 30 25.36 12.83 -14.31
C TRP A 30 24.74 14.20 -14.63
N LEU A 31 23.42 14.28 -14.85
CA LEU A 31 22.75 15.54 -15.21
C LEU A 31 22.67 16.56 -14.05
N LEU A 32 22.54 16.12 -12.80
CA LEU A 32 22.34 17.01 -11.67
C LEU A 32 23.62 17.39 -10.93
N LEU A 33 24.64 16.52 -10.96
CA LEU A 33 25.84 16.65 -10.13
C LEU A 33 27.13 16.59 -10.95
N ASP A 34 27.07 16.37 -12.27
CA ASP A 34 28.23 16.15 -13.16
C ASP A 34 29.16 15.02 -12.67
N LEU A 35 28.61 14.13 -11.85
CA LEU A 35 29.33 13.00 -11.27
C LEU A 35 29.31 11.85 -12.26
N ASP A 36 30.49 11.51 -12.77
CA ASP A 36 30.63 10.38 -13.67
C ASP A 36 30.64 9.06 -12.89
N ALA A 37 29.43 8.50 -12.72
CA ALA A 37 29.20 7.21 -12.08
C ALA A 37 29.17 6.07 -13.11
N THR A 38 30.10 6.04 -14.07
CA THR A 38 30.22 4.98 -15.10
C THR A 38 30.10 3.55 -14.53
N GLY A 39 30.62 3.30 -13.33
CA GLY A 39 30.47 2.01 -12.65
C GLY A 39 29.00 1.57 -12.47
N LEU A 40 28.09 2.52 -12.30
CA LEU A 40 26.65 2.26 -12.18
C LEU A 40 26.02 1.86 -13.51
N LEU A 41 26.48 2.46 -14.61
CA LEU A 41 26.04 2.13 -15.96
C LEU A 41 26.56 0.75 -16.39
N ILE A 42 27.80 0.41 -16.03
CA ILE A 42 28.36 -0.94 -16.22
C ILE A 42 27.56 -1.97 -15.40
N ALA A 43 27.25 -1.66 -14.14
CA ALA A 43 26.41 -2.53 -13.31
C ALA A 43 25.00 -2.73 -13.90
N ALA A 44 24.39 -1.67 -14.44
CA ALA A 44 23.10 -1.75 -15.14
C ALA A 44 23.18 -2.68 -16.36
N GLY A 45 24.24 -2.58 -17.17
CA GLY A 45 24.47 -3.45 -18.33
C GLY A 45 24.64 -4.92 -17.93
N ILE A 46 25.41 -5.20 -16.87
CA ILE A 46 25.59 -6.55 -16.32
C ILE A 46 24.24 -7.12 -15.85
N PHE A 47 23.46 -6.33 -15.10
CA PHE A 47 22.13 -6.76 -14.65
C PHE A 47 21.17 -7.05 -15.80
N ALA A 48 21.15 -6.20 -16.83
CA ALA A 48 20.34 -6.43 -18.03
C ALA A 48 20.78 -7.70 -18.77
N PHE A 49 22.08 -7.93 -18.91
CA PHE A 49 22.65 -9.11 -19.55
C PHE A 49 22.26 -10.41 -18.82
N ILE A 50 22.45 -10.45 -17.50
CA ILE A 50 22.08 -11.61 -16.69
C ILE A 50 20.56 -11.82 -16.71
N ALA A 51 19.75 -10.75 -16.65
CA ALA A 51 18.29 -10.85 -16.71
C ALA A 51 17.78 -11.47 -18.03
N LEU A 52 18.46 -11.23 -19.15
CA LEU A 52 18.07 -11.73 -20.47
C LEU A 52 18.59 -13.14 -20.73
N LEU A 53 19.86 -13.43 -20.40
CA LEU A 53 20.51 -14.68 -20.76
C LEU A 53 20.36 -15.77 -19.70
N VAL A 54 20.48 -15.42 -18.42
CA VAL A 54 20.47 -16.41 -17.32
C VAL A 54 19.66 -15.88 -16.13
N PRO A 55 18.32 -15.73 -16.28
CA PRO A 55 17.47 -15.22 -15.21
C PRO A 55 17.44 -16.13 -13.97
N GLY A 56 17.81 -17.40 -14.09
CA GLY A 56 17.85 -18.35 -12.98
C GLY A 56 18.79 -17.95 -11.85
N ILE A 57 19.86 -17.19 -12.13
CA ILE A 57 20.77 -16.66 -11.10
C ILE A 57 20.09 -15.57 -10.27
N LEU A 58 19.11 -14.85 -10.85
CA LEU A 58 18.35 -13.81 -10.15
C LEU A 58 17.21 -14.37 -9.28
N LEU A 59 16.91 -15.66 -9.37
CA LEU A 59 15.83 -16.29 -8.61
C LEU A 59 15.99 -16.18 -7.07
N PRO A 60 17.14 -16.54 -6.45
CA PRO A 60 17.28 -16.44 -4.99
C PRO A 60 17.22 -14.98 -4.50
N ILE A 61 17.81 -14.06 -5.26
CA ILE A 61 17.82 -12.63 -4.90
C ILE A 61 16.44 -12.00 -5.07
N ASN A 62 15.70 -12.33 -6.15
CA ASN A 62 14.32 -11.90 -6.34
C ASN A 62 13.44 -12.39 -5.18
N ARG A 63 13.59 -13.66 -4.77
CA ARG A 63 12.81 -14.20 -3.65
C ARG A 63 13.11 -13.52 -2.32
N LEU A 64 14.39 -13.23 -2.05
CA LEU A 64 14.79 -12.51 -0.84
C LEU A 64 14.25 -11.07 -0.86
N TRP A 65 14.38 -10.39 -1.99
CA TRP A 65 13.86 -9.05 -2.20
C TRP A 65 12.34 -9.00 -2.01
N MET A 66 11.60 -9.94 -2.59
CA MET A 66 10.14 -10.00 -2.47
C MET A 66 9.68 -10.24 -1.02
N SER A 67 10.41 -11.06 -0.26
CA SER A 67 10.14 -11.25 1.17
C SER A 67 10.34 -9.96 1.97
N PHE A 68 11.44 -9.25 1.68
CA PHE A 68 11.73 -7.96 2.29
C PHE A 68 10.69 -6.88 1.90
N ALA A 69 10.37 -6.79 0.61
CA ALA A 69 9.35 -5.88 0.08
C ALA A 69 7.97 -6.15 0.70
N GLY A 70 7.61 -7.41 0.95
CA GLY A 70 6.37 -7.75 1.65
C GLY A 70 6.32 -7.21 3.09
N ARG A 71 7.42 -7.28 3.83
CA ARG A 71 7.50 -6.69 5.19
C ARG A 71 7.41 -5.17 5.15
N LEU A 72 8.13 -4.53 4.21
CA LEU A 72 8.05 -3.10 3.98
C LEU A 72 6.63 -2.66 3.59
N ALA A 73 5.94 -3.43 2.74
CA ALA A 73 4.56 -3.15 2.38
C ALA A 73 3.62 -3.18 3.60
N GLY A 74 3.86 -4.12 4.53
CA GLY A 74 3.18 -4.14 5.82
C GLY A 74 3.38 -2.85 6.61
N VAL A 75 4.62 -2.40 6.76
CA VAL A 75 4.94 -1.12 7.46
C VAL A 75 4.30 0.07 6.74
N ASN A 76 4.42 0.13 5.41
CA ASN A 76 3.84 1.19 4.58
C ASN A 76 2.32 1.28 4.76
N ASN A 77 1.62 0.14 4.84
CA ASN A 77 0.18 0.12 5.10
C ASN A 77 -0.16 0.77 6.45
N HIS A 78 0.62 0.49 7.50
CA HIS A 78 0.42 1.12 8.81
C HIS A 78 0.73 2.61 8.78
N ILE A 79 1.77 3.02 8.05
CA ILE A 79 2.11 4.44 7.87
C ILE A 79 0.97 5.16 7.17
N ILE A 80 0.52 4.67 6.01
CA ILE A 80 -0.58 5.29 5.25
C ILE A 80 -1.83 5.40 6.12
N LEU A 81 -2.23 4.32 6.78
CA LEU A 81 -3.43 4.31 7.62
C LEU A 81 -3.29 5.25 8.82
N GLY A 82 -2.12 5.25 9.47
CA GLY A 82 -1.80 6.17 10.57
C GLY A 82 -1.80 7.63 10.12
N THR A 83 -1.23 7.94 8.95
CA THR A 83 -1.25 9.28 8.36
C THR A 83 -2.68 9.72 8.07
N ILE A 84 -3.50 8.89 7.43
CA ILE A 84 -4.92 9.22 7.19
C ILE A 84 -5.64 9.46 8.51
N PHE A 85 -5.42 8.61 9.51
CA PHE A 85 -6.06 8.76 10.80
C PHE A 85 -5.69 10.09 11.48
N VAL A 86 -4.40 10.43 11.50
CA VAL A 86 -3.90 11.63 12.20
C VAL A 86 -4.20 12.92 11.42
N PHE A 87 -4.06 12.93 10.10
CA PHE A 87 -4.18 14.14 9.29
C PHE A 87 -5.57 14.36 8.70
N VAL A 88 -6.41 13.33 8.60
CA VAL A 88 -7.76 13.45 8.03
C VAL A 88 -8.81 13.18 9.11
N ILE A 89 -8.80 11.99 9.71
CA ILE A 89 -9.88 11.56 10.61
C ILE A 89 -9.85 12.37 11.92
N THR A 90 -8.68 12.53 12.52
CA THR A 90 -8.50 13.22 13.80
C THR A 90 -8.89 14.70 13.74
N PRO A 91 -8.41 15.52 12.78
CA PRO A 91 -8.82 16.91 12.68
C PRO A 91 -10.29 17.04 12.30
N LEU A 92 -10.83 16.15 11.47
CA LEU A 92 -12.26 16.14 11.16
C LEU A 92 -13.10 15.90 12.43
N GLY A 93 -12.72 14.93 13.26
CA GLY A 93 -13.37 14.67 14.54
C GLY A 93 -13.24 15.83 15.53
N MET A 94 -12.08 16.49 15.58
CA MET A 94 -11.87 17.69 16.39
C MET A 94 -12.74 18.85 15.92
N PHE A 95 -12.85 19.06 14.61
CA PHE A 95 -13.72 20.07 14.02
C PHE A 95 -15.20 19.82 14.33
N MET A 96 -15.66 18.57 14.19
CA MET A 96 -17.02 18.18 14.59
C MET A 96 -17.29 18.44 16.08
N ARG A 97 -16.30 18.17 16.94
CA ARG A 97 -16.40 18.44 18.38
C ARG A 97 -16.50 19.94 18.68
N LEU A 98 -15.77 20.78 17.96
CA LEU A 98 -15.86 22.24 18.06
C LEU A 98 -17.23 22.76 17.59
N LEU A 99 -17.78 22.17 16.53
CA LEU A 99 -19.14 22.46 16.02
C LEU A 99 -20.26 21.90 16.90
N GLY A 100 -19.94 21.18 17.99
CA GLY A 100 -20.92 20.54 18.87
C GLY A 100 -21.67 19.37 18.25
N ARG A 101 -21.24 18.87 17.08
CA ARG A 101 -21.85 17.71 16.41
C ARG A 101 -21.22 16.43 16.94
N ASP A 102 -22.04 15.55 17.50
CA ASP A 102 -21.63 14.22 17.95
C ASP A 102 -22.42 13.12 17.22
N PRO A 103 -22.01 12.75 15.99
CA PRO A 103 -22.77 11.81 15.16
C PRO A 103 -22.81 10.38 15.71
N ILE A 104 -21.94 10.04 16.67
CA ILE A 104 -21.86 8.70 17.27
C ILE A 104 -22.43 8.73 18.71
N ALA A 105 -23.09 9.82 19.12
CA ALA A 105 -23.71 9.97 20.44
C ALA A 105 -22.80 9.45 21.59
N ARG A 106 -21.52 9.87 21.57
CA ARG A 106 -20.47 9.36 22.48
C ARG A 106 -20.66 9.81 23.92
N LYS A 107 -21.52 10.80 24.17
CA LYS A 107 -21.85 11.25 25.52
C LYS A 107 -22.65 10.18 26.26
N ILE A 108 -22.09 9.70 27.38
CA ILE A 108 -22.78 8.81 28.30
C ILE A 108 -23.79 9.64 29.11
N ASP A 109 -25.07 9.36 28.91
CA ASP A 109 -26.18 9.83 29.75
C ASP A 109 -26.49 8.79 30.85
N ARG A 110 -26.22 9.15 32.10
CA ARG A 110 -26.47 8.27 33.26
C ARG A 110 -27.96 8.12 33.61
N ASN A 111 -28.82 9.01 33.09
CA ASN A 111 -30.26 8.95 33.31
C ASN A 111 -31.01 8.30 32.13
N ALA A 112 -30.31 7.92 31.06
CA ALA A 112 -30.92 7.23 29.93
C ALA A 112 -31.27 5.79 30.30
N GLY A 113 -32.54 5.41 30.16
CA GLY A 113 -33.00 4.04 30.39
C GLY A 113 -32.51 3.03 29.34
N SER A 114 -32.12 3.50 28.15
CA SER A 114 -31.52 2.68 27.09
C SER A 114 -30.88 3.59 26.03
N TYR A 115 -29.81 3.12 25.39
CA TYR A 115 -29.13 3.77 24.27
C TYR A 115 -29.55 3.22 22.89
N LEU A 116 -30.49 2.27 22.87
CA LEU A 116 -30.98 1.70 21.62
C LEU A 116 -31.77 2.74 20.83
N VAL A 117 -31.31 3.02 19.61
CA VAL A 117 -32.01 3.86 18.65
C VAL A 117 -32.93 2.96 17.81
N PRO A 118 -34.20 3.33 17.61
CA PRO A 118 -35.10 2.55 16.76
C PRO A 118 -34.55 2.47 15.32
N VAL A 119 -34.65 1.28 14.72
CA VAL A 119 -34.22 1.08 13.34
C VAL A 119 -35.30 1.64 12.42
N GLU A 120 -34.98 2.70 11.68
CA GLU A 120 -35.91 3.36 10.76
C GLU A 120 -36.34 2.44 9.58
N ARG A 121 -35.44 1.55 9.14
CA ARG A 121 -35.75 0.53 8.13
C ARG A 121 -36.36 -0.69 8.79
N GLN A 122 -37.69 -0.75 8.79
CA GLN A 122 -38.41 -1.96 9.15
C GLN A 122 -38.35 -2.94 7.97
N THR A 123 -37.97 -4.18 8.25
CA THR A 123 -38.02 -5.26 7.26
C THR A 123 -39.48 -5.63 7.02
N ASP A 124 -40.11 -5.00 6.04
CA ASP A 124 -41.50 -5.30 5.66
C ASP A 124 -41.56 -6.45 4.64
N ALA A 125 -42.73 -7.05 4.45
CA ALA A 125 -42.93 -8.17 3.54
C ALA A 125 -42.52 -7.84 2.08
N ASP A 126 -42.63 -6.56 1.70
CA ASP A 126 -42.21 -6.06 0.39
C ASP A 126 -40.69 -5.85 0.32
N THR A 127 -40.08 -5.33 1.40
CA THR A 127 -38.62 -5.11 1.48
C THR A 127 -37.82 -6.41 1.56
N MET A 128 -38.41 -7.50 2.08
CA MET A 128 -37.75 -8.82 2.09
C MET A 128 -37.49 -9.38 0.70
N ARG A 129 -38.29 -8.99 -0.30
CA ARG A 129 -38.15 -9.47 -1.68
C ARG A 129 -36.90 -8.92 -2.38
N ASP A 130 -36.41 -7.76 -1.94
CA ASP A 130 -35.25 -7.08 -2.55
C ASP A 130 -33.89 -7.61 -2.03
N ILE A 131 -33.90 -8.49 -1.02
CA ILE A 131 -32.68 -8.97 -0.33
C ILE A 131 -32.12 -10.25 -0.98
N PHE A 132 -32.90 -10.92 -1.83
CA PHE A 132 -32.56 -12.20 -2.48
C PHE A 132 -32.74 -12.12 -4.00
#